data_AF-A0A9E5FFX1-F1
#
_entry.id   AF-A0A9E5FFX1-F1
#
_cell.length_a   1.000
_cell.length_b   1.000
_cell.length_c   1.000
_cell.angle_alpha   90.00
_cell.angle_beta   90.00
_cell.angle_gamma   90.00
#
_symmetry.space_group_name_H-M   'P 1'
#
loop_
_entity.id
_entity.type
_entity.pdbx_description
1 polymer ?
#
loop_
_entity_poly.entity_id
_entity_poly.type
_entity_poly.pdbx_seq_one_letter_code
_entity_poly.pdbx_strand_id
1 'polypeptide(L)'
;MIRPGRYDTWTGPLVVIAVANLTAVVLCAWPVGHETLRKFVNFEMPRPADDISDATDPSDLESWDHSEMWLDGLSNHDRKEALSALRSFRTWLNDKPAAFQSRLMKLPIKERQELIDRTRQRERDGPLSGLIHSSVSSEPWIDDCREFLSIKLMPRLSELEMADLERAALADRKGWLICLARLAHDHLYLPQGKSSVLTLADLPADWNSCIRAMDVETQKRLQTLEGRWPDYAIAVYQAASARPPIPSSPLGPCRFEELPVVWQGAMTTRFPVFQLELEKRRLNGVAGRWPEYPRMVLEQLRRRGSLLGPIRLPGPILVWKSAFETQ
;
A
#
# COMPACT_ATOMS: atom_id res chain seq x y z
N MET A 1 -36.78 -1.88 24.13
CA MET A 1 -36.01 -3.14 24.22
C MET A 1 -35.88 -3.72 22.83
N ILE A 2 -34.74 -3.49 22.17
CA ILE A 2 -34.44 -4.02 20.84
C ILE A 2 -33.72 -5.35 21.05
N ARG A 3 -34.25 -6.45 20.51
CA ARG A 3 -33.58 -7.76 20.56
C ARG A 3 -32.39 -7.74 19.59
N PRO A 4 -31.18 -8.15 20.00
CA PRO A 4 -30.07 -8.32 19.08
C PRO A 4 -30.41 -9.46 18.11
N GLY A 5 -30.32 -9.18 16.81
CA GLY A 5 -30.44 -10.19 15.77
C GLY A 5 -29.31 -11.21 15.93
N ARG A 6 -29.67 -12.48 16.09
CA ARG A 6 -28.71 -13.59 15.97
C ARG A 6 -28.25 -13.61 14.51
N TYR A 7 -26.98 -13.31 14.29
CA TYR A 7 -26.30 -13.78 13.08
C TYR A 7 -26.10 -15.27 13.28
N ASP A 8 -26.95 -16.07 12.63
CA ASP A 8 -26.75 -17.52 12.59
C ASP A 8 -25.43 -17.77 11.85
N THR A 9 -24.44 -18.26 12.61
CA THR A 9 -23.20 -18.76 12.04
C THR A 9 -23.55 -20.01 11.25
N TRP A 10 -23.52 -19.90 9.93
CA TRP A 10 -23.84 -21.00 9.03
C TRP A 10 -22.79 -22.11 9.18
N THR A 11 -23.23 -23.31 9.55
CA THR A 11 -22.38 -24.51 9.78
C THR A 11 -22.59 -25.58 8.70
N GLY A 12 -23.09 -25.19 7.52
CA GLY A 12 -23.38 -26.13 6.45
C GLY A 12 -22.12 -26.63 5.72
N PRO A 13 -22.21 -27.80 5.06
CA PRO A 13 -21.16 -28.31 4.18
C PRO A 13 -20.94 -27.40 2.95
N LEU A 14 -19.69 -26.97 2.76
CA LEU A 14 -19.24 -26.23 1.57
C LEU A 14 -19.04 -27.20 0.40
N VAL A 15 -19.74 -26.99 -0.71
CA VAL A 15 -19.41 -27.67 -1.97
C VAL A 15 -18.29 -26.90 -2.63
N VAL A 16 -17.18 -27.59 -2.86
CA VAL A 16 -16.01 -27.09 -3.58
C VAL A 16 -16.08 -27.66 -4.98
N ILE A 17 -16.61 -26.89 -5.93
CA ILE A 17 -16.65 -27.32 -7.33
C ILE A 17 -15.31 -26.98 -7.97
N ALA A 18 -14.53 -28.00 -8.32
CA ALA A 18 -13.33 -27.86 -9.13
C ALA A 18 -13.73 -27.89 -10.60
N VAL A 19 -13.84 -26.71 -11.23
CA VAL A 19 -13.97 -26.65 -12.68
C VAL A 19 -12.56 -26.76 -13.26
N ALA A 20 -12.19 -27.96 -13.71
CA ALA A 20 -10.94 -28.18 -14.42
C ALA A 20 -11.10 -27.72 -15.87
N ASN A 21 -10.32 -26.72 -16.26
CA ASN A 21 -10.02 -26.44 -17.67
C ASN A 21 -8.52 -26.68 -17.88
N LEU A 22 -8.10 -26.98 -19.11
CA LEU A 22 -6.75 -27.45 -19.49
C LEU A 22 -5.55 -26.60 -18.96
N THR A 23 -5.79 -25.46 -18.31
CA THR A 23 -4.79 -24.67 -17.59
C THR A 23 -5.25 -24.00 -16.27
N ALA A 24 -6.45 -24.26 -15.73
CA ALA A 24 -6.93 -23.60 -14.50
C ALA A 24 -8.03 -24.35 -13.74
N VAL A 25 -8.04 -24.21 -12.40
CA VAL A 25 -9.12 -24.66 -11.49
C VAL A 25 -9.64 -23.47 -10.72
N VAL A 26 -10.90 -23.08 -10.94
CA VAL A 26 -11.60 -22.09 -10.11
C VAL A 26 -12.42 -22.84 -9.08
N LEU A 27 -12.13 -22.62 -7.79
CA LEU A 27 -12.99 -23.08 -6.72
C LEU A 27 -13.92 -21.95 -6.31
N CYS A 28 -15.23 -22.17 -6.45
CA CYS A 28 -16.22 -21.35 -5.76
C CYS A 28 -16.73 -22.17 -4.58
N ALA A 29 -16.54 -21.64 -3.37
CA ALA A 29 -17.13 -22.16 -2.14
C ALA A 29 -18.57 -21.64 -2.04
N TRP A 30 -19.56 -22.52 -2.21
CA TRP A 30 -20.99 -22.15 -2.20
C TRP A 30 -21.72 -22.77 -1.00
N PRO A 31 -22.58 -22.02 -0.28
CA PRO A 31 -23.49 -22.59 0.69
C PRO A 31 -24.64 -23.28 -0.05
N VAL A 32 -24.54 -24.60 -0.23
CA VAL A 32 -25.59 -25.38 -0.90
C VAL A 32 -26.49 -26.03 0.14
N GLY A 33 -27.81 -26.01 -0.09
CA GLY A 33 -28.77 -26.73 0.74
C GLY A 33 -28.47 -28.23 0.79
N HIS A 34 -28.73 -28.86 1.95
CA HIS A 34 -28.38 -30.25 2.24
C HIS A 34 -29.01 -31.27 1.26
N GLU A 35 -30.12 -30.92 0.59
CA GLU A 35 -30.73 -31.76 -0.44
C GLU A 35 -29.95 -31.78 -1.76
N THR A 36 -29.33 -30.65 -2.15
CA THR A 36 -28.55 -30.55 -3.39
C THR A 36 -27.24 -31.34 -3.26
N LEU A 37 -26.64 -31.35 -2.06
CA LEU A 37 -25.46 -32.17 -1.76
C LEU A 37 -25.71 -33.67 -1.88
N ARG A 38 -26.88 -34.16 -1.45
CA ARG A 38 -27.26 -35.57 -1.63
C ARG A 38 -27.33 -35.99 -3.10
N LYS A 39 -27.64 -35.06 -4.01
CA LYS A 39 -27.66 -35.33 -5.45
C LYS A 39 -26.25 -35.40 -6.05
N PHE A 40 -25.31 -34.59 -5.54
CA PHE A 40 -23.91 -34.59 -5.97
C PHE A 40 -23.11 -35.82 -5.51
N VAL A 41 -23.35 -36.33 -4.30
CA VAL A 41 -22.60 -37.50 -3.76
C VAL A 41 -22.84 -38.78 -4.56
N ASN A 42 -23.94 -38.86 -5.33
CA ASN A 42 -24.29 -40.02 -6.16
C ASN A 42 -23.99 -39.81 -7.66
N PHE A 43 -23.33 -38.70 -8.04
CA PHE A 43 -23.01 -38.40 -9.43
C PHE A 43 -21.57 -38.85 -9.73
N GLU A 44 -21.41 -40.05 -10.30
CA GLU A 44 -20.13 -40.45 -10.89
C GLU A 44 -19.90 -39.65 -12.18
N MET A 45 -18.88 -38.80 -12.19
CA MET A 45 -18.46 -38.15 -13.43
C MET A 45 -17.92 -39.19 -14.40
N PRO A 46 -18.32 -39.15 -15.69
CA PRO A 46 -17.72 -40.00 -16.70
C PRO A 46 -16.22 -39.68 -16.79
N ARG A 47 -15.37 -40.72 -16.70
CA ARG A 47 -13.93 -40.56 -16.94
C ARG A 47 -13.74 -40.07 -18.38
N PRO A 48 -12.99 -38.98 -18.62
CA PRO A 48 -12.64 -38.60 -19.97
C PRO A 48 -11.85 -39.74 -20.62
N ALA A 49 -12.19 -40.08 -21.86
CA ALA A 49 -11.43 -41.05 -22.65
C ALA A 49 -10.02 -40.49 -22.91
N ASP A 50 -9.00 -41.33 -22.76
CA ASP A 50 -7.56 -40.97 -22.78
C ASP A 50 -7.01 -40.50 -24.15
N ASP A 51 -7.84 -40.07 -25.10
CA ASP A 51 -7.42 -39.63 -26.43
C ASP A 51 -7.87 -38.20 -26.73
N ILE A 52 -7.08 -37.21 -26.31
CA ILE A 52 -7.12 -35.85 -26.87
C ILE A 52 -5.68 -35.39 -27.08
N SER A 53 -5.11 -35.78 -28.21
CA SER A 53 -3.87 -35.21 -28.75
C SER A 53 -4.20 -34.10 -29.74
N ASP A 54 -3.54 -32.94 -29.55
CA ASP A 54 -3.43 -31.79 -30.46
C ASP A 54 -4.71 -31.00 -30.79
N ALA A 55 -5.00 -30.02 -29.93
CA ALA A 55 -5.76 -28.82 -30.31
C ALA A 55 -4.86 -27.58 -30.11
N THR A 56 -4.35 -27.03 -31.22
CA THR A 56 -3.50 -25.83 -31.27
C THR A 56 -4.16 -24.67 -32.03
N ASP A 57 -5.50 -24.62 -32.05
CA ASP A 57 -6.23 -23.53 -32.72
C ASP A 57 -6.91 -22.58 -31.70
N PRO A 58 -6.53 -21.30 -31.63
CA PRO A 58 -7.19 -20.31 -30.78
C PRO A 58 -8.66 -20.03 -31.15
N SER A 59 -9.19 -20.54 -32.29
CA SER A 59 -10.61 -20.43 -32.63
C SER A 59 -11.52 -21.47 -31.97
N ASP A 60 -10.98 -22.47 -31.27
CA ASP A 60 -11.79 -23.46 -30.51
C ASP A 60 -12.35 -22.93 -29.18
N LEU A 61 -12.19 -21.62 -28.93
CA LEU A 61 -12.82 -20.90 -27.82
C LEU A 61 -14.35 -20.76 -27.94
N GLU A 62 -15.01 -21.35 -28.94
CA GLU A 62 -16.47 -21.50 -29.00
C GLU A 62 -16.99 -22.83 -28.40
N SER A 63 -16.11 -23.78 -28.04
CA SER A 63 -16.48 -25.03 -27.35
C SER A 63 -16.61 -24.85 -25.82
N TRP A 64 -17.34 -23.82 -25.36
CA TRP A 64 -17.69 -23.70 -23.93
C TRP A 64 -18.97 -24.47 -23.56
N ASP A 65 -19.76 -24.92 -24.54
CA ASP A 65 -20.99 -25.68 -24.28
C ASP A 65 -20.71 -27.02 -23.56
N HIS A 66 -19.53 -27.61 -23.75
CA HIS A 66 -19.11 -28.78 -22.96
C HIS A 66 -18.58 -28.41 -21.55
N SER A 67 -18.16 -27.17 -21.33
CA SER A 67 -17.68 -26.69 -20.03
C SER A 67 -18.80 -26.40 -19.04
N GLU A 68 -20.05 -26.40 -19.48
CA GLU A 68 -21.22 -26.18 -18.63
C GLU A 68 -21.86 -27.49 -18.14
N MET A 69 -21.32 -28.66 -18.49
CA MET A 69 -21.86 -29.96 -18.05
C MET A 69 -21.90 -30.13 -16.52
N TRP A 70 -21.05 -29.42 -15.77
CA TRP A 70 -21.11 -29.42 -14.30
C TRP A 70 -22.29 -28.63 -13.73
N LEU A 71 -22.99 -27.83 -14.57
CA LEU A 71 -24.23 -27.15 -14.22
C LEU A 71 -25.46 -28.06 -14.43
N ASP A 72 -25.28 -29.24 -15.05
CA ASP A 72 -26.37 -30.19 -15.25
C ASP A 72 -26.88 -30.71 -13.89
N GLY A 73 -28.18 -30.62 -13.69
CA GLY A 73 -28.84 -30.97 -12.42
C GLY A 73 -29.03 -29.81 -11.44
N LEU A 74 -28.47 -28.63 -11.71
CA LEU A 74 -28.81 -27.41 -10.97
C LEU A 74 -30.17 -26.85 -11.41
N SER A 75 -30.85 -26.16 -10.51
CA SER A 75 -32.05 -25.40 -10.91
C SER A 75 -31.65 -24.26 -11.85
N ASN A 76 -32.59 -23.79 -12.68
CA ASN A 76 -32.35 -22.63 -13.54
C ASN A 76 -31.93 -21.37 -12.75
N HIS A 77 -32.34 -21.25 -11.49
CA HIS A 77 -31.93 -20.17 -10.60
C HIS A 77 -30.46 -20.31 -10.20
N ASP A 78 -30.09 -21.46 -9.64
CA ASP A 78 -28.72 -21.74 -9.18
C ASP A 78 -27.72 -21.66 -10.34
N ARG A 79 -28.10 -22.15 -11.54
CA ARG A 79 -27.29 -22.04 -12.76
C ARG A 79 -27.02 -20.58 -13.12
N LYS A 80 -28.04 -19.71 -13.09
CA LYS A 80 -27.87 -18.27 -13.36
C LYS A 80 -26.97 -17.60 -12.32
N GLU A 81 -27.11 -17.97 -11.05
CA GLU A 81 -26.30 -17.42 -9.97
C GLU A 81 -24.82 -17.83 -10.09
N ALA A 82 -24.56 -19.11 -10.37
CA ALA A 82 -23.22 -19.63 -10.61
C ALA A 82 -22.53 -18.96 -11.81
N LEU A 83 -23.25 -18.80 -12.93
CA LEU A 83 -22.73 -18.08 -14.11
C LEU A 83 -22.46 -16.61 -13.81
N SER A 84 -23.32 -15.95 -13.04
CA SER A 84 -23.10 -14.56 -12.59
C SER A 84 -21.85 -14.44 -11.72
N ALA A 85 -21.67 -15.36 -10.76
CA ALA A 85 -20.49 -15.39 -9.89
C ALA A 85 -19.19 -15.64 -10.67
N LEU A 86 -19.20 -16.54 -11.65
CA LEU A 86 -18.04 -16.79 -12.53
C LEU A 86 -17.70 -15.58 -13.39
N ARG A 87 -18.69 -14.90 -13.96
CA ARG A 87 -18.48 -13.66 -14.73
C ARG A 87 -17.89 -12.58 -13.82
N SER A 88 -18.44 -12.40 -12.63
CA SER A 88 -17.92 -11.45 -11.63
C SER A 88 -16.47 -11.76 -11.24
N PHE A 89 -16.14 -13.03 -10.98
CA PHE A 89 -14.77 -13.44 -10.68
C PHE A 89 -13.82 -13.20 -11.85
N ARG A 90 -14.25 -13.47 -13.09
CA ARG A 90 -13.44 -13.23 -14.29
C ARG A 90 -13.15 -11.76 -14.50
N THR A 91 -14.16 -10.89 -14.36
CA THR A 91 -13.97 -9.42 -14.41
C THR A 91 -12.98 -8.98 -13.34
N TRP A 92 -13.19 -9.41 -12.09
CA TRP A 92 -12.29 -9.11 -10.98
C TRP A 92 -10.84 -9.56 -11.24
N LEU A 93 -10.65 -10.76 -11.79
CA LEU A 93 -9.32 -11.28 -12.08
C LEU A 93 -8.64 -10.52 -13.23
N ASN A 94 -9.41 -10.13 -14.26
CA ASN A 94 -8.91 -9.33 -15.38
C ASN A 94 -8.48 -7.93 -14.96
N ASP A 95 -9.09 -7.36 -13.92
CA ASP A 95 -8.70 -6.07 -13.35
C ASP A 95 -7.38 -6.13 -12.56
N LYS A 96 -6.84 -7.34 -12.29
CA LYS A 96 -5.57 -7.52 -11.56
C LYS A 96 -4.35 -7.43 -12.48
N PRO A 97 -3.19 -6.95 -11.98
CA PRO A 97 -1.95 -6.99 -12.74
C PRO A 97 -1.58 -8.40 -13.21
N ALA A 98 -0.98 -8.52 -14.40
CA ALA A 98 -0.59 -9.80 -15.00
C ALA A 98 0.33 -10.64 -14.08
N ALA A 99 1.18 -9.98 -13.29
CA ALA A 99 2.03 -10.63 -12.30
C ALA A 99 1.22 -11.33 -11.19
N PHE A 100 0.13 -10.71 -10.73
CA PHE A 100 -0.79 -11.30 -9.74
C PHE A 100 -1.51 -12.51 -10.34
N GLN A 101 -2.05 -12.38 -11.55
CA GLN A 101 -2.75 -13.48 -12.25
C GLN A 101 -1.81 -14.68 -12.43
N SER A 102 -0.58 -14.43 -12.91
CA SER A 102 0.43 -15.47 -13.10
C SER A 102 0.82 -16.15 -11.79
N ARG A 103 0.96 -15.37 -10.70
CA ARG A 103 1.23 -15.91 -9.36
C ARG A 103 0.06 -16.79 -8.89
N LEU A 104 -1.18 -16.32 -9.06
CA LEU A 104 -2.38 -17.01 -8.62
C LEU A 104 -2.53 -18.39 -9.28
N MET A 105 -2.19 -18.49 -10.57
CA MET A 105 -2.26 -19.75 -11.33
C MET A 105 -1.19 -20.77 -10.90
N LYS A 106 -0.03 -20.31 -10.44
CA LYS A 106 1.07 -21.18 -9.98
C LYS A 106 0.86 -21.76 -8.58
N LEU A 107 -0.02 -21.16 -7.77
CA LEU A 107 -0.25 -21.59 -6.40
C LEU A 107 -1.14 -22.86 -6.34
N PRO A 108 -0.91 -23.76 -5.36
CA PRO A 108 -1.83 -24.83 -5.02
C PRO A 108 -3.23 -24.31 -4.72
N ILE A 109 -4.23 -25.17 -4.90
CA ILE A 109 -5.65 -24.84 -4.76
C ILE A 109 -5.99 -24.11 -3.44
N LYS A 110 -5.48 -24.62 -2.31
CA LYS A 110 -5.73 -24.02 -0.98
C LYS A 110 -5.13 -22.62 -0.86
N GLU A 111 -3.87 -22.46 -1.26
CA GLU A 111 -3.16 -21.17 -1.21
C GLU A 111 -3.76 -20.14 -2.18
N ARG A 112 -4.27 -20.61 -3.32
CA ARG A 112 -5.00 -19.78 -4.29
C ARG A 112 -6.25 -19.17 -3.65
N GLN A 113 -7.04 -19.98 -2.95
CA GLN A 113 -8.24 -19.53 -2.25
C GLN A 113 -7.89 -18.51 -1.17
N GLU A 114 -6.89 -18.81 -0.33
CA GLU A 114 -6.43 -17.89 0.72
C GLU A 114 -5.94 -16.54 0.14
N LEU A 115 -5.26 -16.56 -1.01
CA LEU A 115 -4.82 -15.34 -1.69
C LEU A 115 -6.00 -14.54 -2.26
N ILE A 116 -7.00 -15.20 -2.86
CA ILE A 116 -8.22 -14.56 -3.37
C ILE A 116 -8.98 -13.89 -2.23
N ASP A 117 -9.23 -14.63 -1.15
CA ASP A 117 -10.00 -14.15 0.00
C ASP A 117 -9.28 -12.97 0.66
N ARG A 118 -7.97 -13.06 0.86
CA ARG A 118 -7.16 -11.96 1.38
C ARG A 118 -7.20 -10.73 0.47
N THR A 119 -7.15 -10.93 -0.84
CA THR A 119 -7.15 -9.82 -1.81
C THR A 119 -8.52 -9.12 -1.86
N ARG A 120 -9.60 -9.89 -1.89
CA ARG A 120 -10.97 -9.36 -1.85
C ARG A 120 -11.27 -8.65 -0.54
N GLN A 121 -10.76 -9.19 0.57
CA GLN A 121 -10.88 -8.56 1.88
C GLN A 121 -10.14 -7.22 1.88
N ARG A 122 -8.91 -7.16 1.34
CA ARG A 122 -8.17 -5.89 1.18
C ARG A 122 -8.90 -4.88 0.27
N GLU A 123 -9.59 -5.31 -0.77
CA GLU A 123 -10.37 -4.37 -1.58
C GLU A 123 -11.60 -3.82 -0.88
N ARG A 124 -12.31 -4.68 -0.13
CA ARG A 124 -13.49 -4.27 0.65
C ARG A 124 -13.11 -3.33 1.77
N ASP A 125 -12.05 -3.66 2.49
CA ASP A 125 -11.58 -2.91 3.65
C ASP A 125 -10.67 -1.73 3.26
N GLY A 126 -10.32 -1.63 1.96
CA GLY A 126 -9.43 -0.62 1.40
C GLY A 126 -7.94 -0.97 1.51
N PRO A 127 -7.07 -0.19 0.84
CA PRO A 127 -5.63 -0.46 0.71
C PRO A 127 -4.87 -0.49 2.04
N LEU A 128 -5.51 -0.06 3.12
CA LEU A 128 -4.96 -0.02 4.48
C LEU A 128 -5.34 -1.24 5.31
N SER A 129 -6.16 -2.14 4.78
CA SER A 129 -6.57 -3.35 5.49
C SER A 129 -5.39 -4.28 5.75
N GLY A 130 -5.26 -4.71 7.00
CA GLY A 130 -4.11 -5.47 7.49
C GLY A 130 -2.90 -4.62 7.85
N LEU A 131 -2.85 -3.33 7.50
CA LEU A 131 -1.82 -2.40 7.97
C LEU A 131 -2.19 -1.71 9.28
N ILE A 132 -3.43 -1.84 9.72
CA ILE A 132 -3.96 -1.25 10.94
C ILE A 132 -4.32 -2.40 11.90
N HIS A 133 -3.78 -2.35 13.11
CA HIS A 133 -4.08 -3.35 14.14
C HIS A 133 -5.57 -3.30 14.50
N SER A 134 -6.24 -4.45 14.58
CA SER A 134 -7.70 -4.54 14.76
C SER A 134 -8.22 -3.82 16.01
N SER A 135 -7.44 -3.83 17.10
CA SER A 135 -7.83 -3.14 18.35
C SER A 135 -7.84 -1.62 18.26
N VAL A 136 -7.20 -1.02 17.25
CA VAL A 136 -7.22 0.44 17.06
C VAL A 136 -8.23 0.87 15.99
N SER A 137 -8.80 -0.07 15.25
CA SER A 137 -9.74 0.21 14.16
C SER A 137 -11.01 0.94 14.59
N SER A 138 -11.37 0.86 15.87
CA SER A 138 -12.53 1.54 16.47
C SER A 138 -12.16 2.81 17.26
N GLU A 139 -10.89 3.19 17.30
CA GLU A 139 -10.44 4.36 18.03
C GLU A 139 -10.83 5.65 17.28
N PRO A 140 -11.17 6.75 17.97
CA PRO A 140 -11.66 7.97 17.33
C PRO A 140 -10.62 8.67 16.44
N TRP A 141 -9.34 8.33 16.60
CA TRP A 141 -8.23 8.90 15.84
C TRP A 141 -7.79 8.01 14.66
N ILE A 142 -8.52 6.93 14.37
CA ILE A 142 -8.12 5.99 13.33
C ILE A 142 -8.11 6.62 11.94
N ASP A 143 -8.99 7.58 11.67
CA ASP A 143 -9.05 8.24 10.37
C ASP A 143 -7.81 9.10 10.12
N ASP A 144 -7.29 9.80 11.15
CA ASP A 144 -5.99 10.47 11.09
C ASP A 144 -4.87 9.47 10.77
N CYS A 145 -4.96 8.26 11.32
CA CYS A 145 -3.98 7.20 11.07
C CYS A 145 -4.07 6.67 9.65
N ARG A 146 -5.28 6.49 9.11
CA ARG A 146 -5.53 6.08 7.73
C ARG A 146 -5.00 7.11 6.74
N GLU A 147 -5.28 8.39 7.00
CA GLU A 147 -4.75 9.48 6.19
C GLU A 147 -3.22 9.51 6.26
N PHE A 148 -2.65 9.43 7.46
CA PHE A 148 -1.21 9.39 7.66
C PHE A 148 -0.54 8.24 6.90
N LEU A 149 -1.07 7.02 7.02
CA LEU A 149 -0.55 5.85 6.33
C LEU A 149 -0.65 6.01 4.82
N SER A 150 -1.84 6.31 4.30
CA SER A 150 -2.07 6.34 2.85
C SER A 150 -1.36 7.49 2.16
N ILE A 151 -1.36 8.69 2.75
CA ILE A 151 -0.82 9.89 2.11
C ILE A 151 0.68 10.06 2.40
N LYS A 152 1.12 9.82 3.63
CA LYS A 152 2.46 10.23 4.08
C LYS A 152 3.46 9.08 4.14
N LEU A 153 3.03 7.89 4.56
CA LEU A 153 3.95 6.78 4.83
C LEU A 153 4.03 5.78 3.67
N MET A 154 2.91 5.21 3.23
CA MET A 154 2.85 4.15 2.23
C MET A 154 3.59 4.44 0.93
N PRO A 155 3.52 5.66 0.34
CA PRO A 155 4.23 5.94 -0.91
C PRO A 155 5.77 5.80 -0.81
N ARG A 156 6.30 5.72 0.42
CA ARG A 156 7.74 5.67 0.72
C ARG A 156 8.20 4.33 1.29
N LEU A 157 7.26 3.49 1.74
CA LEU A 157 7.62 2.19 2.29
C LEU A 157 8.04 1.23 1.19
N SER A 158 9.14 0.53 1.43
CA SER A 158 9.52 -0.64 0.64
C SER A 158 8.56 -1.81 0.91
N GLU A 159 8.57 -2.82 0.03
CA GLU A 159 7.77 -4.03 0.22
C GLU A 159 8.10 -4.76 1.53
N LEU A 160 9.37 -4.75 1.93
CA LEU A 160 9.84 -5.33 3.19
C LEU A 160 9.28 -4.59 4.40
N GLU A 161 9.30 -3.26 4.38
CA GLU A 161 8.75 -2.43 5.47
C GLU A 161 7.23 -2.53 5.55
N MET A 162 6.55 -2.62 4.42
CA MET A 162 5.11 -2.89 4.39
C MET A 162 4.79 -4.25 5.00
N ALA A 163 5.56 -5.29 4.67
CA ALA A 163 5.40 -6.61 5.26
C ALA A 163 5.70 -6.63 6.77
N ASP A 164 6.68 -5.85 7.23
CA ASP A 164 6.97 -5.68 8.65
C ASP A 164 5.83 -4.96 9.38
N LEU A 165 5.23 -3.94 8.78
CA LEU A 165 4.08 -3.23 9.35
C LEU A 165 2.84 -4.15 9.43
N GLU A 166 2.57 -4.92 8.38
CA GLU A 166 1.50 -5.94 8.37
C GLU A 166 1.74 -7.00 9.45
N ARG A 167 2.97 -7.52 9.58
CA ARG A 167 3.33 -8.48 10.63
C ARG A 167 3.12 -7.90 12.02
N ALA A 168 3.50 -6.63 12.23
CA ALA A 168 3.30 -5.95 13.51
C ALA A 168 1.80 -5.72 13.81
N ALA A 169 1.00 -5.40 12.79
CA ALA A 169 -0.45 -5.23 12.91
C ALA A 169 -1.19 -6.53 13.28
N LEU A 170 -0.62 -7.70 12.96
CA LEU A 170 -1.15 -9.00 13.34
C LEU A 170 -0.68 -9.47 14.72
N ALA A 171 0.49 -9.01 15.17
CA ALA A 171 1.11 -9.48 16.40
C ALA A 171 0.43 -8.90 17.65
N ASP A 172 0.57 -7.60 17.88
CA ASP A 172 -0.02 -6.91 19.03
C ASP A 172 -0.07 -5.40 18.82
N ARG A 173 -0.95 -4.72 19.56
CA ARG A 173 -1.17 -3.27 19.48
C ARG A 173 0.11 -2.48 19.71
N LYS A 174 0.91 -2.88 20.70
CA LYS A 174 2.12 -2.14 21.10
C LYS A 174 3.21 -2.32 20.05
N GLY A 175 3.45 -3.54 19.59
CA GLY A 175 4.36 -3.84 18.49
C GLY A 175 4.03 -3.06 17.22
N TRP A 176 2.73 -2.99 16.88
CA TRP A 176 2.26 -2.18 15.76
C TRP A 176 2.55 -0.68 15.92
N LEU A 177 2.24 -0.09 17.08
CA LEU A 177 2.53 1.33 17.35
C LEU A 177 4.03 1.63 17.29
N ILE A 178 4.87 0.77 17.87
CA ILE A 178 6.33 0.91 17.81
C ILE A 178 6.82 0.83 16.36
N CYS A 179 6.33 -0.15 15.59
CA CYS A 179 6.69 -0.31 14.19
C CYS A 179 6.30 0.92 13.36
N LEU A 180 5.06 1.40 13.53
CA LEU A 180 4.55 2.58 12.83
C LEU A 180 5.37 3.83 13.18
N ALA A 181 5.68 4.04 14.46
CA ALA A 181 6.49 5.17 14.90
C ALA A 181 7.94 5.10 14.38
N ARG A 182 8.54 3.91 14.36
CA ARG A 182 9.85 3.66 13.76
C ARG A 182 9.84 4.00 12.27
N LEU A 183 8.87 3.45 11.51
CA LEU A 183 8.76 3.73 10.08
C LEU A 183 8.52 5.23 9.82
N ALA A 184 7.67 5.88 10.60
CA ALA A 184 7.46 7.33 10.51
C ALA A 184 8.75 8.13 10.80
N HIS A 185 9.60 7.63 11.69
CA HIS A 185 10.89 8.23 12.01
C HIS A 185 11.93 8.01 10.91
N ASP A 186 12.02 6.80 10.37
CA ASP A 186 12.97 6.46 9.30
C ASP A 186 12.63 7.24 8.03
N HIS A 187 11.33 7.34 7.73
CA HIS A 187 10.75 8.10 6.62
C HIS A 187 10.38 9.55 6.98
N LEU A 188 11.07 10.13 7.96
CA LEU A 188 10.95 11.56 8.29
C LEU A 188 11.22 12.40 7.04
N TYR A 189 10.19 13.08 6.55
CA TYR A 189 10.27 13.92 5.37
C TYR A 189 10.45 15.38 5.73
N LEU A 190 11.07 16.12 4.83
CA LEU A 190 11.22 17.55 4.95
C LEU A 190 9.86 18.23 4.89
N PRO A 191 9.63 19.29 5.67
CA PRO A 191 8.41 20.04 5.52
C PRO A 191 8.27 20.52 4.08
N GLN A 192 7.07 20.40 3.54
CA GLN A 192 6.70 21.17 2.36
C GLN A 192 6.53 22.63 2.82
N GLY A 193 7.52 23.47 2.52
CA GLY A 193 7.39 24.93 2.61
C GLY A 193 6.86 25.53 1.30
N LYS A 194 6.64 26.85 1.30
CA LYS A 194 6.13 27.58 0.13
C LYS A 194 7.00 27.44 -1.12
N SER A 195 8.30 27.23 -0.94
CA SER A 195 9.29 27.08 -2.01
C SER A 195 9.57 25.63 -2.40
N SER A 196 8.71 24.68 -1.99
CA SER A 196 8.94 23.26 -2.29
C SER A 196 8.51 22.96 -3.70
N VAL A 197 9.45 22.45 -4.49
CA VAL A 197 9.17 22.02 -5.87
C VAL A 197 8.63 20.60 -5.87
N LEU A 198 7.42 20.41 -6.40
CA LEU A 198 6.77 19.10 -6.52
C LEU A 198 6.76 18.56 -7.95
N THR A 199 6.69 19.45 -8.93
CA THR A 199 6.57 19.09 -10.35
C THR A 199 7.60 19.84 -11.20
N LEU A 200 7.80 19.44 -12.46
CA LEU A 200 8.64 20.16 -13.41
C LEU A 200 8.14 21.60 -13.66
N ALA A 201 6.83 21.82 -13.54
CA ALA A 201 6.23 23.14 -13.70
C ALA A 201 6.57 24.10 -12.55
N ASP A 202 6.84 23.56 -11.35
CA ASP A 202 7.20 24.36 -10.17
C ASP A 202 8.69 24.75 -10.15
N LEU A 203 9.50 24.21 -11.07
CA LEU A 203 10.93 24.49 -11.09
C LEU A 203 11.21 25.94 -11.46
N PRO A 204 12.16 26.60 -10.77
CA PRO A 204 12.66 27.89 -11.21
C PRO A 204 13.26 27.80 -12.63
N ALA A 205 13.24 28.90 -13.38
CA ALA A 205 13.53 28.90 -14.82
C ALA A 205 14.96 28.40 -15.17
N ASP A 206 15.93 28.66 -14.30
CA ASP A 206 17.30 28.17 -14.38
C ASP A 206 17.37 26.64 -14.27
N TRP A 207 16.64 26.06 -13.31
CA TRP A 207 16.50 24.61 -13.16
C TRP A 207 15.78 23.98 -14.35
N ASN A 208 14.67 24.56 -14.81
CA ASN A 208 13.90 24.00 -15.92
C ASN A 208 14.74 23.94 -17.20
N SER A 209 15.54 24.98 -17.47
CA SER A 209 16.47 25.01 -18.60
C SER A 209 17.55 23.92 -18.47
N CYS A 210 18.09 23.73 -17.27
CA CYS A 210 19.06 22.68 -16.99
C CYS A 210 18.48 21.27 -17.22
N ILE A 211 17.27 20.99 -16.70
CA ILE A 211 16.60 19.69 -16.84
C ILE A 211 16.23 19.40 -18.30
N ARG A 212 15.76 20.40 -19.06
CA ARG A 212 15.41 20.24 -20.48
C ARG A 212 16.61 19.90 -21.36
N ALA A 213 17.82 20.30 -20.95
CA ALA A 213 19.07 19.94 -21.63
C ALA A 213 19.58 18.54 -21.26
N MET A 214 18.92 17.83 -20.34
CA MET A 214 19.27 16.45 -19.98
C MET A 214 18.75 15.45 -21.00
N ASP A 215 19.31 14.24 -20.98
CA ASP A 215 18.81 13.13 -21.78
C ASP A 215 17.38 12.74 -21.37
N VAL A 216 16.66 12.16 -22.33
CA VAL A 216 15.24 11.78 -22.19
C VAL A 216 15.04 10.76 -21.06
N GLU A 217 16.01 9.88 -20.82
CA GLU A 217 15.92 8.86 -19.78
C GLU A 217 15.94 9.49 -18.38
N THR A 218 16.87 10.42 -18.14
CA THR A 218 16.94 11.20 -16.89
C THR A 218 15.66 12.00 -16.67
N GLN A 219 15.12 12.63 -17.72
CA GLN A 219 13.84 13.36 -17.63
C GLN A 219 12.67 12.43 -17.26
N LYS A 220 12.55 11.26 -17.91
CA LYS A 220 11.53 10.27 -17.56
C LYS A 220 11.66 9.79 -16.12
N ARG A 221 12.89 9.54 -15.66
CA ARG A 221 13.14 9.16 -14.26
C ARG A 221 12.67 10.25 -13.30
N LEU A 222 12.97 11.51 -13.57
CA LEU A 222 12.49 12.64 -12.76
C LEU A 222 10.97 12.75 -12.77
N GLN A 223 10.32 12.55 -13.92
CA GLN A 223 8.86 12.53 -14.04
C GLN A 223 8.22 11.48 -13.14
N THR A 224 8.82 10.28 -13.00
CA THR A 224 8.29 9.25 -12.09
C THR A 224 8.34 9.64 -10.61
N LEU A 225 9.14 10.66 -10.27
CA LEU A 225 9.29 11.19 -8.93
C LEU A 225 8.43 12.43 -8.68
N GLU A 226 7.73 12.98 -9.68
CA GLU A 226 6.86 14.15 -9.47
C GLU A 226 5.81 13.90 -8.39
N GLY A 227 5.53 14.94 -7.61
CA GLY A 227 4.67 14.88 -6.42
C GLY A 227 5.35 14.27 -5.18
N ARG A 228 6.51 13.61 -5.32
CA ARG A 228 7.22 12.98 -4.19
C ARG A 228 8.21 13.94 -3.56
N TRP A 229 7.73 14.75 -2.62
CA TRP A 229 8.61 15.57 -1.78
C TRP A 229 9.27 14.75 -0.66
N PRO A 230 10.56 14.92 -0.35
CA PRO A 230 11.56 15.79 -1.01
C PRO A 230 12.36 15.08 -2.11
N ASP A 231 12.03 13.82 -2.41
CA ASP A 231 12.81 12.95 -3.29
C ASP A 231 12.94 13.54 -4.70
N TYR A 232 11.88 14.14 -5.24
CA TYR A 232 11.90 14.83 -6.52
C TYR A 232 12.96 15.95 -6.55
N ALA A 233 12.91 16.87 -5.59
CA ALA A 233 13.84 18.00 -5.54
C ALA A 233 15.30 17.54 -5.31
N ILE A 234 15.51 16.47 -4.54
CA ILE A 234 16.84 15.87 -4.36
C ILE A 234 17.34 15.25 -5.67
N ALA A 235 16.49 14.51 -6.38
CA ALA A 235 16.84 13.89 -7.65
C ALA A 235 17.14 14.94 -8.74
N VAL A 236 16.35 16.00 -8.81
CA VAL A 236 16.59 17.17 -9.67
C VAL A 236 17.95 17.79 -9.36
N TYR A 237 18.23 18.04 -8.08
CA TYR A 237 19.51 18.60 -7.64
C TYR A 237 20.70 17.71 -8.04
N GLN A 238 20.60 16.40 -7.79
CA GLN A 238 21.66 15.43 -8.13
C GLN A 238 21.89 15.31 -9.64
N ALA A 239 20.81 15.36 -10.43
CA ALA A 239 20.93 15.34 -11.89
C ALA A 239 21.64 16.60 -12.41
N ALA A 240 21.33 17.77 -11.85
CA ALA A 240 21.98 19.03 -12.23
C ALA A 240 23.42 19.14 -11.72
N SER A 241 23.73 18.62 -10.53
CA SER A 241 25.08 18.70 -9.96
C SER A 241 26.12 17.92 -10.75
N ALA A 242 25.70 16.93 -11.54
CA ALA A 242 26.55 16.23 -12.49
C ALA A 242 26.98 17.10 -13.70
N ARG A 243 26.36 18.27 -13.91
CA ARG A 243 26.58 19.16 -15.07
C ARG A 243 26.72 20.63 -14.62
N PRO A 244 27.92 21.11 -14.27
CA PRO A 244 28.12 22.50 -13.90
C PRO A 244 27.85 23.46 -15.09
N PRO A 245 27.40 24.71 -14.83
CA PRO A 245 27.18 25.31 -13.51
C PRO A 245 25.86 24.88 -12.84
N ILE A 246 25.89 24.71 -11.52
CA ILE A 246 24.69 24.37 -10.73
C ILE A 246 23.83 25.63 -10.59
N PRO A 247 22.51 25.56 -10.89
CA PRO A 247 21.61 26.68 -10.64
C PRO A 247 21.62 27.10 -9.16
N SER A 248 21.62 28.41 -8.90
CA SER A 248 21.75 28.95 -7.53
C SER A 248 20.43 28.97 -6.75
N SER A 249 19.29 28.87 -7.43
CA SER A 249 17.98 28.95 -6.80
C SER A 249 17.73 27.71 -5.92
N PRO A 250 17.31 27.85 -4.64
CA PRO A 250 17.01 26.69 -3.82
C PRO A 250 15.73 25.99 -4.28
N LEU A 251 15.69 24.66 -4.23
CA LEU A 251 14.50 23.86 -4.60
C LEU A 251 13.55 23.60 -3.41
N GLY A 252 13.79 24.27 -2.29
CA GLY A 252 13.10 24.04 -1.03
C GLY A 252 13.50 25.00 0.07
N PRO A 253 12.92 24.86 1.27
CA PRO A 253 13.29 25.65 2.44
C PRO A 253 14.77 25.47 2.79
N CYS A 254 15.54 26.55 2.66
CA CYS A 254 16.98 26.57 2.92
C CYS A 254 17.35 27.46 4.11
N ARG A 255 16.34 28.03 4.79
CA ARG A 255 16.47 28.87 5.98
C ARG A 255 15.43 28.50 7.02
N PHE A 256 15.66 28.94 8.25
CA PHE A 256 14.80 28.62 9.38
C PHE A 256 13.40 29.24 9.23
N GLU A 257 13.37 30.49 8.78
CA GLU A 257 12.15 31.29 8.61
C GLU A 257 11.27 30.77 7.45
N GLU A 258 11.86 29.99 6.55
CA GLU A 258 11.16 29.37 5.41
C GLU A 258 10.49 28.05 5.79
N LEU A 259 10.86 27.45 6.93
CA LEU A 259 10.22 26.24 7.44
C LEU A 259 8.78 26.57 7.89
N PRO A 260 7.83 25.63 7.82
CA PRO A 260 6.49 25.85 8.39
C PRO A 260 6.55 26.16 9.88
N VAL A 261 5.61 26.97 10.36
CA VAL A 261 5.55 27.41 11.77
C VAL A 261 5.59 26.24 12.76
N VAL A 262 4.96 25.10 12.41
CA VAL A 262 4.98 23.88 13.23
C VAL A 262 6.41 23.34 13.39
N TRP A 263 7.21 23.38 12.33
CA TRP A 263 8.61 22.96 12.34
C TRP A 263 9.48 23.96 13.09
N GLN A 264 9.27 25.25 12.86
CA GLN A 264 9.95 26.30 13.63
C GLN A 264 9.70 26.14 15.14
N GLY A 265 8.44 25.93 15.54
CA GLY A 265 8.04 25.69 16.92
C GLY A 265 8.60 24.39 17.49
N ALA A 266 8.63 23.30 16.71
CA ALA A 266 9.28 22.07 17.13
C ALA A 266 10.79 22.29 17.37
N MET A 267 11.42 23.12 16.54
CA MET A 267 12.84 23.49 16.62
C MET A 267 13.17 24.49 17.73
N THR A 268 12.22 25.29 18.21
CA THR A 268 12.48 26.25 19.30
C THR A 268 12.08 25.68 20.66
N THR A 269 10.90 25.07 20.75
CA THR A 269 10.32 24.66 22.04
C THR A 269 11.00 23.41 22.62
N ARG A 270 11.54 22.53 21.78
CA ARG A 270 12.11 21.24 22.23
C ARG A 270 13.61 21.25 22.44
N PHE A 271 14.24 22.41 22.29
CA PHE A 271 15.68 22.53 22.29
C PHE A 271 16.11 23.19 23.61
N PRO A 272 16.91 22.52 24.45
CA PRO A 272 17.54 23.18 25.59
C PRO A 272 18.32 24.39 25.09
N VAL A 273 18.16 25.54 25.74
CA VAL A 273 18.69 26.85 25.29
C VAL A 273 20.17 26.78 24.88
N PHE A 274 20.98 26.03 25.61
CA PHE A 274 22.42 25.89 25.32
C PHE A 274 22.71 25.06 24.06
N GLN A 275 21.99 23.95 23.84
CA GLN A 275 22.17 23.12 22.65
C GLN A 275 21.62 23.82 21.39
N LEU A 276 20.59 24.65 21.58
CA LEU A 276 19.98 25.43 20.52
C LEU A 276 21.02 26.36 19.86
N GLU A 277 21.92 26.98 20.61
CA GLU A 277 22.90 27.92 20.03
C GLU A 277 23.99 27.21 19.20
N LEU A 278 24.51 26.06 19.65
CA LEU A 278 25.47 25.29 18.86
C LEU A 278 24.84 24.76 17.57
N GLU A 279 23.61 24.26 17.66
CA GLU A 279 22.88 23.74 16.51
C GLU A 279 22.43 24.84 15.56
N LYS A 280 21.99 26.00 16.07
CA LYS A 280 21.76 27.21 15.27
C LYS A 280 23.02 27.63 14.53
N ARG A 281 24.19 27.64 15.17
CA ARG A 281 25.45 27.95 14.47
C ARG A 281 25.73 26.96 13.34
N ARG A 282 25.50 25.65 13.57
CA ARG A 282 25.65 24.63 12.52
C ARG A 282 24.66 24.83 11.37
N LEU A 283 23.39 25.06 11.69
CA LEU A 283 22.33 25.32 10.70
C LEU A 283 22.58 26.61 9.92
N ASN A 284 23.02 27.67 10.59
CA ASN A 284 23.37 28.95 9.96
C ASN A 284 24.57 28.79 9.03
N GLY A 285 25.52 27.90 9.35
CA GLY A 285 26.65 27.57 8.47
C GLY A 285 26.25 26.88 7.17
N VAL A 286 25.08 26.22 7.14
CA VAL A 286 24.51 25.61 5.93
C VAL A 286 23.27 26.35 5.42
N ALA A 287 22.91 27.50 6.01
CA ALA A 287 21.76 28.28 5.58
C ALA A 287 21.96 28.79 4.15
N GLY A 288 20.92 28.69 3.34
CA GLY A 288 20.98 28.98 1.90
C GLY A 288 21.56 27.84 1.05
N ARG A 289 22.06 26.75 1.65
CA ARG A 289 22.59 25.59 0.90
C ARG A 289 21.55 24.49 0.83
N TRP A 290 21.03 24.25 -0.37
CA TRP A 290 20.16 23.13 -0.67
C TRP A 290 20.97 22.05 -1.40
N PRO A 291 20.88 20.76 -1.01
CA PRO A 291 20.00 20.14 -0.01
C PRO A 291 20.63 19.95 1.40
N GLU A 292 21.74 20.61 1.72
CA GLU A 292 22.47 20.39 2.99
C GLU A 292 21.67 20.90 4.20
N TYR A 293 21.10 22.10 4.13
CA TYR A 293 20.29 22.69 5.19
C TYR A 293 19.18 21.76 5.70
N PRO A 294 18.22 21.33 4.87
CA PRO A 294 17.18 20.42 5.26
C PRO A 294 17.68 19.09 5.82
N ARG A 295 18.74 18.51 5.25
CA ARG A 295 19.33 17.26 5.75
C ARG A 295 19.85 17.42 7.16
N MET A 296 20.51 18.55 7.44
CA MET A 296 20.97 18.90 8.79
C MET A 296 19.79 19.06 9.76
N VAL A 297 18.69 19.69 9.33
CA VAL A 297 17.47 19.80 10.14
C VAL A 297 16.91 18.40 10.48
N LEU A 298 16.77 17.51 9.50
CA LEU A 298 16.29 16.14 9.74
C LEU A 298 17.23 15.35 10.64
N GLU A 299 18.53 15.46 10.42
CA GLU A 299 19.52 14.79 11.24
C GLU A 299 19.45 15.24 12.70
N GLN A 300 19.31 16.54 12.95
CA GLN A 300 19.12 17.06 14.32
C GLN A 300 17.83 16.53 14.96
N LEU A 301 16.74 16.46 14.20
CA LEU A 301 15.48 15.89 14.67
C LEU A 301 15.61 14.39 14.98
N ARG A 302 16.32 13.64 14.14
CA ARG A 302 16.58 12.20 14.33
C ARG A 302 17.42 11.92 15.57
N ARG A 303 18.57 12.59 15.69
CA ARG A 303 19.52 12.40 16.80
C ARG A 303 18.89 12.62 18.18
N ARG A 304 17.89 13.50 18.25
CA ARG A 304 17.23 13.84 19.52
C ARG A 304 16.18 12.82 19.95
N GLY A 305 15.96 11.75 19.17
CA GLY A 305 15.05 10.66 19.55
C GLY A 305 13.62 11.14 19.80
N SER A 306 13.26 12.33 19.29
CA SER A 306 11.89 12.81 19.35
C SER A 306 11.11 11.98 18.32
N LEU A 307 10.70 10.78 18.74
CA LEU A 307 9.73 9.93 18.04
C LEU A 307 8.47 10.73 17.67
N LEU A 308 8.21 11.79 18.43
CA LEU A 308 7.18 12.78 18.20
C LEU A 308 7.68 14.01 17.43
N GLY A 309 8.57 13.89 16.45
CA GLY A 309 9.11 15.05 15.70
C GLY A 309 8.03 16.03 15.19
N PRO A 310 8.36 17.04 14.38
CA PRO A 310 7.33 17.89 13.79
C PRO A 310 6.25 17.10 13.02
N ILE A 311 6.60 15.89 12.56
CA ILE A 311 5.61 14.87 12.18
C ILE A 311 4.90 14.37 13.44
N ARG A 312 3.69 14.87 13.65
CA ARG A 312 2.77 14.33 14.63
C ARG A 312 2.35 12.94 14.17
N LEU A 313 2.73 11.92 14.95
CA LEU A 313 2.12 10.60 14.83
C LEU A 313 0.60 10.76 15.01
N PRO A 314 -0.21 10.02 14.24
CA PRO A 314 -1.66 10.18 14.26
C PRO A 314 -2.23 9.88 15.65
N GLY A 315 -3.26 10.63 16.06
CA GLY A 315 -3.93 10.42 17.35
C GLY A 315 -3.24 10.97 18.60
N PRO A 316 -3.78 10.66 19.79
CA PRO A 316 -3.37 11.26 21.05
C PRO A 316 -1.94 10.89 21.46
N ILE A 317 -1.17 11.85 21.96
CA ILE A 317 0.20 11.65 22.47
C ILE A 317 0.30 10.54 23.54
N LEU A 318 -0.76 10.35 24.32
CA LEU A 318 -0.82 9.33 25.39
C LEU A 318 -0.78 7.91 24.83
N VAL A 319 -1.34 7.67 23.63
CA VAL A 319 -1.29 6.37 22.95
C VAL A 319 0.15 6.00 22.60
N TRP A 320 0.92 6.99 22.13
CA TRP A 320 2.31 6.78 21.76
C TRP A 320 3.19 6.65 23.00
N LYS A 321 2.98 7.48 24.02
CA LYS A 321 3.73 7.40 25.29
C LYS A 321 3.61 6.01 25.93
N SER A 322 2.40 5.47 26.04
CA SER A 322 2.19 4.15 26.64
C SER A 322 2.87 3.02 25.86
N ALA A 323 3.03 3.16 24.55
CA ALA A 323 3.78 2.21 23.73
C ALA A 323 5.28 2.22 24.03
N PHE A 324 5.84 3.32 24.51
CA PHE A 324 7.29 3.48 24.77
C PHE A 324 7.69 3.43 26.25
N GLU A 325 6.77 3.61 27.20
CA GLU A 325 7.07 3.73 28.64
C GLU A 325 7.42 2.41 29.37
N THR A 326 7.37 1.24 28.72
CA THR A 326 7.57 -0.08 29.39
C THR A 326 8.93 -0.75 29.14
N GLN A 327 9.99 0.02 28.89
CA GLN A 327 11.36 -0.51 28.76
C GLN A 327 12.22 -0.06 29.94
#